data_AF-A0A378LAR4-F1
#
_entry.id   AF-A0A378LAR4-F1
#
_cell.length_a   1.000
_cell.length_b   1.000
_cell.length_c   1.000
_cell.angle_alpha   90.00
_cell.angle_beta   90.00
_cell.angle_gamma   90.00
#
_symmetry.space_group_name_H-M   'P 1'
#
loop_
_entity.id
_entity.type
_entity.pdbx_description
1 polymer ?
#
loop_
_entity_poly.entity_id
_entity_poly.type
_entity_poly.pdbx_seq_one_letter_code
_entity_poly.pdbx_strand_id
1 'polypeptide(L)'
;MYFKSFFPKKYTHESVLVEIKRVKDFLKDKEETDKSAFFILLQYRIEDFERALKETPDPYEKQRIIDQYHRFAKTVLSCLSKPKDTDSYISTYFDAKNYYPVGVTEVIQEPIRHNISLAATILGAALILASIAAIWINPLITAILLPIGITILAPGGTSLLISSPLDPSAKQTEEKQIFEAGARVIDPKFDADQKYYPQLTAVTL
;
A
#
# COMPACT_ATOMS: atom_id res chain seq x y z
N MET A 1 17.22 4.91 35.44
CA MET A 1 16.10 4.05 34.99
C MET A 1 15.41 4.79 33.84
N TYR A 2 15.73 4.46 32.59
CA TYR A 2 15.15 5.13 31.42
C TYR A 2 13.77 4.53 31.12
N PHE A 3 12.71 5.28 31.37
CA PHE A 3 11.39 4.96 30.84
C PHE A 3 11.45 5.11 29.31
N LYS A 4 11.58 4.00 28.59
CA LYS A 4 11.21 3.97 27.17
C LYS A 4 9.72 4.24 27.11
N SER A 5 9.35 5.41 26.61
CA SER A 5 7.97 5.73 26.25
C SER A 5 7.42 4.60 25.38
N PHE A 6 6.37 3.95 25.87
CA PHE A 6 5.63 2.89 25.16
C PHE A 6 4.67 3.46 24.11
N PHE A 7 4.61 4.79 23.96
CA PHE A 7 3.78 5.43 22.93
C PHE A 7 4.57 5.55 21.62
N PRO A 8 4.00 5.09 20.49
CA PRO A 8 4.62 5.30 19.19
C PRO A 8 4.82 6.80 18.98
N LYS A 9 6.04 7.18 18.59
CA LYS A 9 6.38 8.58 18.29
C LYS A 9 5.47 9.04 17.15
N LYS A 10 4.55 9.96 17.43
CA LYS A 10 3.70 10.58 16.40
C LYS A 10 4.54 11.58 15.63
N TYR A 11 4.65 11.39 14.33
CA TYR A 11 5.30 12.36 13.45
C TYR A 11 4.31 13.44 13.04
N THR A 12 4.82 14.65 12.81
CA THR A 12 4.04 15.77 12.28
C THR A 12 4.42 15.99 10.83
N HIS A 13 3.51 16.57 10.04
CA HIS A 13 3.80 16.97 8.66
C HIS A 13 5.05 17.84 8.56
N GLU A 14 5.19 18.82 9.45
CA GLU A 14 6.38 19.66 9.54
C GLU A 14 7.67 18.86 9.76
N SER A 15 7.65 17.84 10.63
CA SER A 15 8.82 17.00 10.86
C SER A 15 9.23 16.21 9.60
N VAL A 16 8.27 15.85 8.74
CA VAL A 16 8.55 15.19 7.46
C VAL A 16 9.18 16.17 6.48
N LEU A 17 8.65 17.40 6.38
CA LEU A 17 9.22 18.43 5.51
C LEU A 17 10.66 18.78 5.88
N VAL A 18 11.01 18.72 7.17
CA VAL A 18 12.39 18.86 7.63
C VAL A 18 13.29 17.72 7.12
N GLU A 19 12.83 16.46 7.15
CA GLU A 19 13.61 15.33 6.59
C GLU A 19 13.76 15.44 5.07
N ILE A 20 12.70 15.83 4.35
CA ILE A 20 12.75 16.09 2.90
C ILE A 20 13.74 17.22 2.59
N LYS A 21 13.76 18.28 3.40
CA LYS A 21 14.74 19.35 3.25
C LYS A 21 16.16 18.81 3.42
N ARG A 22 16.41 17.96 4.43
CA ARG A 22 17.73 17.33 4.61
C ARG A 22 18.14 16.48 3.41
N VAL A 23 17.22 15.75 2.81
CA VAL A 23 17.47 14.99 1.56
C VAL A 23 17.95 15.93 0.44
N LYS A 24 17.28 17.06 0.23
CA LYS A 24 17.67 18.06 -0.77
C LYS A 24 19.03 18.70 -0.45
N ASP A 25 19.23 19.07 0.82
CA ASP A 25 20.47 19.68 1.30
C ASP A 25 21.67 18.72 1.19
N PHE A 26 21.46 17.41 1.33
CA PHE A 26 22.50 16.39 1.18
C PHE A 26 23.09 16.34 -0.24
N LEU A 27 22.31 16.74 -1.23
CA LEU A 27 22.68 16.72 -2.65
C LEU A 27 23.02 18.11 -3.21
N LYS A 28 23.09 19.15 -2.36
CA LYS A 28 23.29 20.54 -2.83
C LYS A 28 24.59 20.71 -3.63
N ASP A 29 25.66 20.01 -3.22
CA ASP A 29 27.01 20.13 -3.79
C ASP A 29 27.28 19.17 -4.96
N LYS A 30 26.27 18.36 -5.35
CA LYS A 30 26.34 17.45 -6.51
C LYS A 30 25.98 18.17 -7.80
N GLU A 31 26.55 17.72 -8.93
CA GLU A 31 26.24 18.27 -10.25
C GLU A 31 24.74 18.13 -10.56
N GLU A 32 24.19 19.13 -11.25
CA GLU A 32 22.75 19.18 -11.53
C GLU A 32 22.31 18.04 -12.45
N THR A 33 23.15 17.66 -13.40
CA THR A 33 22.95 16.52 -14.30
C THR A 33 22.83 15.21 -13.54
N ASP A 34 23.53 15.07 -12.41
CA ASP A 34 23.57 13.83 -11.63
C ASP A 34 22.32 13.68 -10.73
N LYS A 35 21.74 14.79 -10.27
CA LYS A 35 20.63 14.77 -9.29
C LYS A 35 19.25 15.14 -9.86
N SER A 36 19.17 15.69 -11.06
CA SER A 36 17.92 16.18 -11.67
C SER A 36 16.86 15.07 -11.79
N ALA A 37 17.21 13.90 -12.32
CA ALA A 37 16.29 12.77 -12.46
C ALA A 37 15.78 12.29 -11.11
N PHE A 38 16.65 12.19 -10.10
CA PHE A 38 16.27 11.82 -8.74
C PHE A 38 15.30 12.84 -8.12
N PHE A 39 15.57 14.14 -8.29
CA PHE A 39 14.69 15.18 -7.76
C PHE A 39 13.31 15.19 -8.42
N ILE A 40 13.22 14.89 -9.72
CA ILE A 40 11.93 14.74 -10.41
C ILE A 40 11.13 13.60 -9.76
N LEU A 41 11.72 12.41 -9.61
CA LEU A 41 11.05 11.26 -8.99
C LEU A 41 10.64 11.55 -7.53
N LEU A 42 11.54 12.17 -6.76
CA LEU A 42 11.27 12.56 -5.37
C LEU A 42 10.11 13.56 -5.30
N GLN A 43 10.07 14.55 -6.19
CA GLN A 43 9.03 15.57 -6.21
C GLN A 43 7.65 14.97 -6.55
N TYR A 44 7.57 14.09 -7.55
CA TYR A 44 6.32 13.38 -7.84
C TYR A 44 5.81 12.60 -6.63
N ARG A 45 6.70 11.91 -5.92
CA ARG A 45 6.28 11.15 -4.74
C ARG A 45 5.86 12.03 -3.58
N ILE A 46 6.53 13.16 -3.37
CA ILE A 46 6.11 14.18 -2.40
C ILE A 46 4.69 14.65 -2.72
N GLU A 47 4.40 14.96 -3.98
CA GLU A 47 3.08 15.42 -4.41
C GLU A 47 1.98 14.38 -4.19
N ASP A 48 2.26 13.10 -4.37
CA ASP A 48 1.32 12.02 -4.02
C ASP A 48 0.97 12.04 -2.53
N PHE A 49 1.96 12.19 -1.64
CA PHE A 49 1.72 12.29 -0.20
C PHE A 49 0.94 13.54 0.18
N GLU A 50 1.32 14.70 -0.35
CA GLU A 50 0.65 15.98 -0.08
C GLU A 50 -0.81 15.97 -0.56
N ARG A 51 -1.06 15.39 -1.74
CA ARG A 51 -2.41 15.20 -2.28
C ARG A 51 -3.25 14.32 -1.35
N ALA A 52 -2.72 13.16 -0.94
CA ALA A 52 -3.41 12.26 -0.02
C ALA A 52 -3.71 12.91 1.34
N LEU A 53 -2.78 13.71 1.89
CA LEU A 53 -2.99 14.45 3.14
C LEU A 53 -4.11 15.51 3.03
N LYS A 54 -4.21 16.17 1.88
CA LYS A 54 -5.22 17.18 1.59
C LYS A 54 -6.61 16.56 1.39
N GLU A 55 -6.68 15.44 0.66
CA GLU A 55 -7.93 14.79 0.27
C GLU A 55 -8.53 13.91 1.38
N THR A 56 -7.71 13.43 2.31
CA THR A 56 -8.18 12.58 3.42
C THR A 56 -8.81 13.45 4.51
N PRO A 57 -10.11 13.32 4.85
CA PRO A 57 -10.70 14.06 5.96
C PRO A 57 -10.46 13.40 7.32
N ASP A 58 -10.31 12.07 7.34
CA ASP A 58 -10.20 11.27 8.55
C ASP A 58 -8.84 11.50 9.28
N PRO A 59 -8.84 11.94 10.56
CA PRO A 59 -7.60 12.22 11.29
C PRO A 59 -6.70 11.00 11.51
N TYR A 60 -7.27 9.80 11.60
CA TYR A 60 -6.50 8.57 11.82
C TYR A 60 -5.76 8.16 10.54
N GLU A 61 -6.44 8.16 9.40
CA GLU A 61 -5.85 7.93 8.08
C GLU A 61 -4.81 9.01 7.75
N LYS A 62 -5.07 10.29 8.07
CA LYS A 62 -4.05 11.35 7.97
C LYS A 62 -2.77 10.99 8.73
N GLN A 63 -2.88 10.51 9.96
CA GLN A 63 -1.70 10.14 10.73
C GLN A 63 -0.95 8.97 10.08
N ARG A 64 -1.64 7.97 9.52
CA ARG A 64 -1.00 6.86 8.80
C ARG A 64 -0.24 7.35 7.57
N ILE A 65 -0.80 8.30 6.82
CA ILE A 65 -0.13 8.95 5.69
C ILE A 65 1.12 9.68 6.16
N ILE A 66 1.04 10.47 7.24
CA ILE A 66 2.20 11.20 7.81
C ILE A 66 3.29 10.22 8.26
N ASP A 67 2.92 9.15 8.96
CA ASP A 67 3.88 8.16 9.45
C ASP A 67 4.59 7.43 8.29
N GLN A 68 3.85 7.09 7.23
CA GLN A 68 4.44 6.54 6.02
C GLN A 68 5.34 7.55 5.32
N TYR A 69 4.90 8.80 5.20
CA TYR A 69 5.66 9.85 4.52
C TYR A 69 6.99 10.13 5.23
N HIS A 70 6.96 10.18 6.57
CA HIS A 70 8.17 10.25 7.38
C HIS A 70 9.10 9.06 7.13
N ARG A 71 8.56 7.83 7.12
CA ARG A 71 9.33 6.62 6.86
C ARG A 71 9.98 6.66 5.48
N PHE A 72 9.24 7.08 4.46
CA PHE A 72 9.73 7.26 3.10
C PHE A 72 10.90 8.24 3.08
N ALA A 73 10.72 9.46 3.61
CA ALA A 73 11.76 10.49 3.66
C ALA A 73 13.03 10.00 4.37
N LYS A 74 12.88 9.32 5.50
CA LYS A 74 13.99 8.73 6.26
C LYS A 74 14.72 7.64 5.48
N THR A 75 13.97 6.81 4.73
CA THR A 75 14.55 5.74 3.92
C THR A 75 15.36 6.32 2.77
N VAL A 76 14.83 7.33 2.07
CA VAL A 76 15.57 8.09 1.05
C VAL A 76 16.89 8.63 1.62
N LEU A 77 16.83 9.30 2.78
CA LEU A 77 18.02 9.83 3.43
C LEU A 77 19.04 8.74 3.80
N SER A 78 18.56 7.57 4.22
CA SER A 78 19.41 6.43 4.58
C SER A 78 20.14 5.86 3.35
N CYS A 79 19.44 5.69 2.23
CA CYS A 79 20.04 5.24 0.97
C CYS A 79 21.06 6.25 0.42
N LEU A 80 20.78 7.55 0.55
CA LEU A 80 21.76 8.61 0.22
C LEU A 80 22.99 8.57 1.13
N SER A 81 22.79 8.39 2.42
CA SER A 81 23.90 8.42 3.39
C SER A 81 24.78 7.18 3.31
N LYS A 82 24.20 6.03 2.96
CA LYS A 82 24.86 4.71 2.96
C LYS A 82 24.38 3.89 1.76
N PRO A 83 24.83 4.23 0.53
CA PRO A 83 24.34 3.60 -0.69
C PRO A 83 24.58 2.08 -0.73
N LYS A 84 25.63 1.58 -0.06
CA LYS A 84 25.92 0.14 0.03
C LYS A 84 24.90 -0.68 0.83
N ASP A 85 24.14 -0.04 1.71
CA ASP A 85 23.14 -0.69 2.57
C ASP A 85 21.71 -0.55 2.01
N THR A 86 21.55 -0.01 0.79
CA THR A 86 20.25 0.35 0.21
C THR A 86 19.26 -0.81 0.20
N ASP A 87 19.66 -2.03 -0.17
CA ASP A 87 18.77 -3.20 -0.17
C ASP A 87 18.20 -3.51 1.22
N SER A 88 19.02 -3.35 2.26
CA SER A 88 18.58 -3.54 3.65
C SER A 88 17.57 -2.48 4.06
N TYR A 89 17.78 -1.22 3.67
CA TYR A 89 16.81 -0.15 3.93
C TYR A 89 15.50 -0.36 3.17
N ILE A 90 15.57 -0.81 1.92
CA ILE A 90 14.41 -1.11 1.08
C ILE A 90 13.59 -2.26 1.68
N SER A 91 14.23 -3.38 2.04
CA SER A 91 13.56 -4.49 2.72
C SER A 91 12.93 -4.03 4.03
N THR A 92 13.68 -3.31 4.89
CA THR A 92 13.14 -2.78 6.16
C THR A 92 11.94 -1.84 5.96
N TYR A 93 11.92 -1.10 4.86
CA TYR A 93 10.83 -0.20 4.51
C TYR A 93 9.55 -0.95 4.12
N PHE A 94 9.66 -1.95 3.24
CA PHE A 94 8.52 -2.71 2.74
C PHE A 94 8.05 -3.82 3.69
N ASP A 95 8.95 -4.44 4.45
CA ASP A 95 8.64 -5.51 5.41
C ASP A 95 8.06 -4.95 6.73
N ALA A 96 7.95 -3.63 6.85
CA ALA A 96 7.35 -3.00 8.01
C ALA A 96 5.87 -3.39 8.13
N LYS A 97 5.48 -3.92 9.29
CA LYS A 97 4.07 -4.28 9.58
C LYS A 97 3.06 -3.15 9.37
N ASN A 98 3.53 -1.91 9.45
CA ASN A 98 2.74 -0.70 9.26
C ASN A 98 3.13 0.05 7.97
N TYR A 99 3.66 -0.65 6.97
CA TYR A 99 3.74 -0.13 5.61
C TYR A 99 2.31 0.23 5.15
N TYR A 100 2.15 1.46 4.68
CA TYR A 100 0.87 1.98 4.24
C TYR A 100 1.02 2.56 2.83
N PRO A 101 0.45 1.93 1.80
CA PRO A 101 0.67 2.37 0.44
C PRO A 101 -0.19 3.61 0.16
N VAL A 102 0.48 4.73 -0.18
CA VAL A 102 -0.19 6.01 -0.45
C VAL A 102 -0.29 6.25 -1.97
N GLY A 103 -1.46 6.68 -2.43
CA GLY A 103 -1.70 7.02 -3.83
C GLY A 103 -1.90 5.81 -4.75
N VAL A 104 -2.34 4.66 -4.21
CA VAL A 104 -2.64 3.48 -5.04
C VAL A 104 -3.97 3.68 -5.76
N THR A 105 -3.94 3.60 -7.08
CA THR A 105 -5.14 3.70 -7.95
C THR A 105 -5.50 2.37 -8.61
N GLU A 106 -4.59 1.40 -8.59
CA GLU A 106 -4.79 0.10 -9.24
C GLU A 106 -5.55 -0.86 -8.32
N VAL A 107 -6.58 -1.47 -8.88
CA VAL A 107 -7.43 -2.43 -8.18
C VAL A 107 -6.91 -3.83 -8.49
N ILE A 108 -6.76 -4.69 -7.46
CA ILE A 108 -6.50 -6.11 -7.69
C ILE A 108 -7.70 -6.68 -8.44
N GLN A 109 -7.51 -7.01 -9.72
CA GLN A 109 -8.51 -7.73 -10.49
C GLN A 109 -8.56 -9.16 -9.95
N GLU A 110 -9.50 -9.45 -9.06
CA GLU A 110 -9.89 -10.82 -8.69
C GLU A 110 -11.13 -11.23 -9.51
N PRO A 111 -10.99 -11.63 -10.80
CA PRO A 111 -12.15 -11.95 -11.64
C PRO A 111 -12.97 -13.11 -11.08
N ILE A 112 -12.34 -14.02 -10.33
CA ILE A 112 -12.98 -15.23 -9.82
C ILE A 112 -13.90 -14.91 -8.64
N ARG A 113 -13.47 -14.09 -7.68
CA ARG A 113 -14.25 -13.78 -6.48
C ARG A 113 -15.44 -12.87 -6.76
N HIS A 114 -15.28 -11.89 -7.63
CA HIS A 114 -16.37 -11.00 -8.02
C HIS A 114 -17.50 -11.78 -8.72
N ASN A 115 -17.14 -12.64 -9.68
CA ASN A 115 -18.13 -13.45 -10.42
C ASN A 115 -18.84 -14.48 -9.53
N ILE A 116 -18.11 -15.14 -8.61
CA ILE A 116 -18.71 -16.08 -7.66
C ILE A 116 -19.65 -15.35 -6.69
N SER A 117 -19.25 -14.18 -6.19
CA SER A 117 -20.05 -13.39 -5.25
C SER A 117 -21.31 -12.83 -5.91
N LEU A 118 -21.20 -12.38 -7.17
CA LEU A 118 -22.33 -11.97 -7.99
C LEU A 118 -23.30 -13.14 -8.22
N ALA A 119 -22.80 -14.30 -8.63
CA ALA A 119 -23.62 -15.49 -8.84
C ALA A 119 -24.33 -15.95 -7.56
N ALA A 120 -23.62 -15.96 -6.42
CA ALA A 120 -24.20 -16.28 -5.11
C ALA A 120 -25.28 -15.26 -4.72
N THR A 121 -25.04 -13.96 -4.92
CA THR A 121 -26.02 -12.91 -4.64
C THR A 121 -27.28 -13.07 -5.49
N ILE A 122 -27.13 -13.31 -6.80
CA ILE A 122 -28.25 -13.52 -7.72
C ILE A 122 -29.05 -14.76 -7.31
N LEU A 123 -28.36 -15.88 -7.03
CA LEU A 123 -29.00 -17.13 -6.63
C LEU A 123 -29.73 -16.99 -5.29
N GLY A 124 -29.09 -16.38 -4.29
CA GLY A 124 -29.69 -16.12 -2.98
C GLY A 124 -30.92 -15.23 -3.07
N ALA A 125 -30.85 -14.14 -3.84
CA ALA A 125 -32.00 -13.25 -4.08
C ALA A 125 -33.14 -13.96 -4.81
N ALA A 126 -32.84 -14.77 -5.83
CA ALA A 126 -33.84 -15.55 -6.55
C ALA A 126 -34.56 -16.57 -5.65
N LEU A 127 -33.82 -17.22 -4.74
CA LEU A 127 -34.40 -18.17 -3.77
C LEU A 127 -35.31 -17.46 -2.75
N ILE A 128 -34.96 -16.26 -2.30
CA ILE A 128 -35.82 -15.46 -1.43
C ILE A 128 -37.10 -15.06 -2.17
N LEU A 129 -37.00 -14.56 -3.41
CA LEU A 129 -38.17 -14.21 -4.21
C LEU A 129 -39.07 -15.43 -4.48
N ALA A 130 -38.48 -16.58 -4.81
CA ALA A 130 -39.20 -17.83 -4.98
C ALA A 130 -39.89 -18.28 -3.69
N SER A 131 -39.25 -18.10 -2.52
CA SER A 131 -39.86 -18.40 -1.23
C SER A 131 -41.08 -17.53 -0.95
N ILE A 132 -41.05 -16.23 -1.27
CA ILE A 132 -42.18 -15.31 -1.08
C ILE A 132 -43.38 -15.73 -1.95
N ALA A 133 -43.13 -16.12 -3.20
CA ALA A 133 -44.17 -16.63 -4.09
C ALA A 133 -44.74 -17.98 -3.59
N ALA A 134 -43.89 -18.84 -3.02
CA ALA A 134 -44.28 -20.16 -2.53
C ALA A 134 -45.10 -20.14 -1.22
N ILE A 135 -45.10 -19.04 -0.46
CA ILE A 135 -45.88 -18.91 0.80
C ILE A 135 -47.35 -19.29 0.61
N TRP A 136 -47.94 -18.84 -0.49
CA TRP A 136 -49.37 -19.02 -0.78
C TRP A 136 -49.72 -20.41 -1.33
N ILE A 137 -48.72 -21.18 -1.76
CA ILE A 137 -48.90 -22.49 -2.39
C ILE A 137 -48.53 -23.61 -1.41
N ASN A 138 -47.37 -23.48 -0.76
CA ASN A 138 -46.89 -24.45 0.21
C ASN A 138 -45.91 -23.82 1.22
N PRO A 139 -46.31 -23.65 2.50
CA PRO A 139 -45.47 -23.03 3.51
C PRO A 139 -44.20 -23.86 3.84
N LEU A 140 -44.21 -25.18 3.63
CA LEU A 140 -43.00 -26.01 3.82
C LEU A 140 -41.90 -25.66 2.82
N ILE A 141 -42.26 -25.35 1.57
CA ILE A 141 -41.30 -24.94 0.55
C ILE A 141 -40.66 -23.61 0.94
N THR A 142 -41.46 -22.69 1.50
CA THR A 142 -40.95 -21.41 2.02
C THR A 142 -39.95 -21.63 3.16
N ALA A 143 -40.29 -22.49 4.12
CA ALA A 143 -39.45 -22.78 5.28
C ALA A 143 -38.07 -23.37 4.89
N ILE A 144 -37.96 -23.99 3.71
CA ILE A 144 -36.71 -24.54 3.18
C ILE A 144 -35.95 -23.51 2.33
N LEU A 145 -36.62 -22.86 1.38
CA LEU A 145 -35.97 -21.95 0.43
C LEU A 145 -35.48 -20.65 1.06
N LEU A 146 -36.23 -20.10 2.02
CA LEU A 146 -35.91 -18.82 2.63
C LEU A 146 -34.58 -18.86 3.42
N PRO A 147 -34.32 -19.84 4.31
CA PRO A 147 -33.02 -19.95 4.98
C PRO A 147 -31.86 -20.19 4.01
N ILE A 148 -32.05 -21.02 2.96
CA ILE A 148 -31.01 -21.27 1.96
C ILE A 148 -30.68 -19.98 1.20
N GLY A 149 -31.71 -19.24 0.76
CA GLY A 149 -31.54 -17.97 0.07
C GLY A 149 -30.77 -16.95 0.90
N ILE A 150 -31.12 -16.79 2.19
CA ILE A 150 -30.40 -15.90 3.12
C ILE A 150 -28.95 -16.34 3.32
N THR A 151 -28.71 -17.64 3.51
CA THR A 151 -27.37 -18.19 3.77
C THR A 151 -26.41 -18.00 2.57
N ILE A 152 -26.94 -18.02 1.34
CA ILE A 152 -26.15 -17.78 0.12
C ILE A 152 -26.02 -16.26 -0.15
N LEU A 153 -27.10 -15.49 0.07
CA LEU A 153 -27.12 -14.05 -0.20
C LEU A 153 -26.21 -13.26 0.73
N ALA A 154 -26.16 -13.60 2.02
CA ALA A 154 -25.38 -12.86 3.02
C ALA A 154 -23.87 -12.79 2.69
N PRO A 155 -23.14 -13.90 2.47
CA PRO A 155 -21.73 -13.84 2.09
C PRO A 155 -21.52 -13.26 0.68
N GLY A 156 -22.39 -13.55 -0.29
CA GLY A 156 -22.28 -12.97 -1.64
C GLY A 156 -22.45 -11.46 -1.65
N GLY A 157 -23.48 -10.95 -0.97
CA GLY A 157 -23.78 -9.53 -0.90
C GLY A 157 -22.72 -8.75 -0.13
N THR A 158 -22.26 -9.27 1.01
CA THR A 158 -21.16 -8.64 1.75
C THR A 158 -19.85 -8.60 0.95
N SER A 159 -19.53 -9.64 0.18
CA SER A 159 -18.34 -9.65 -0.67
C SER A 159 -18.40 -8.67 -1.83
N LEU A 160 -19.59 -8.29 -2.31
CA LEU A 160 -19.76 -7.25 -3.33
C LEU A 160 -19.68 -5.83 -2.75
N LEU A 161 -19.93 -5.68 -1.44
CA LEU A 161 -19.86 -4.40 -0.74
C LEU A 161 -18.44 -4.06 -0.24
N ILE A 162 -17.59 -5.08 -0.07
CA ILE A 162 -16.17 -4.88 0.24
C ILE A 162 -15.46 -4.43 -1.03
N SER A 163 -14.93 -3.20 -1.02
CA SER A 163 -14.11 -2.70 -2.12
C SER A 163 -12.95 -3.65 -2.40
N SER A 164 -12.71 -3.96 -3.68
CA SER A 164 -11.58 -4.78 -4.09
C SER A 164 -10.28 -4.22 -3.49
N PRO A 165 -9.42 -5.08 -2.94
CA PRO A 165 -8.16 -4.63 -2.38
C PRO A 165 -7.34 -3.94 -3.47
N LEU A 166 -6.71 -2.82 -3.13
CA LEU A 166 -5.82 -2.09 -4.03
C LEU A 166 -4.49 -2.83 -4.14
N ASP A 167 -3.88 -2.83 -5.33
CA ASP A 167 -2.57 -3.46 -5.56
C ASP A 167 -1.43 -2.45 -5.28
N PRO A 168 -0.65 -2.61 -4.20
CA PRO A 168 0.44 -1.69 -3.91
C PRO A 168 1.68 -1.91 -4.81
N SER A 169 1.74 -2.97 -5.63
CA SER A 169 2.95 -3.40 -6.34
C SER A 169 3.58 -2.31 -7.22
N ALA A 170 2.76 -1.57 -7.97
CA ALA A 170 3.19 -0.43 -8.78
C ALA A 170 3.85 0.65 -7.91
N LYS A 171 3.22 1.01 -6.78
CA LYS A 171 3.76 2.02 -5.85
C LYS A 171 5.03 1.55 -5.14
N GLN A 172 5.13 0.27 -4.79
CA GLN A 172 6.36 -0.29 -4.25
C GLN A 172 7.51 -0.22 -5.26
N THR A 173 7.22 -0.45 -6.55
CA THR A 173 8.21 -0.35 -7.62
C THR A 173 8.69 1.09 -7.80
N GLU A 174 7.77 2.06 -7.83
CA GLU A 174 8.11 3.49 -7.89
C GLU A 174 8.99 3.93 -6.71
N GLU A 175 8.59 3.56 -5.48
CA GLU A 175 9.34 3.88 -4.26
C GLU A 175 10.74 3.25 -4.26
N LYS A 176 10.84 1.98 -4.69
CA LYS A 176 12.11 1.29 -4.88
C LYS A 176 13.02 2.03 -5.86
N GLN A 177 12.49 2.44 -7.01
CA GLN A 177 13.25 3.19 -8.01
C GLN A 177 13.79 4.51 -7.44
N ILE A 178 13.02 5.21 -6.60
CA ILE A 178 13.48 6.44 -5.93
C ILE A 178 14.65 6.14 -4.99
N PHE A 179 14.56 5.08 -4.19
CA PHE A 179 15.61 4.69 -3.25
C PHE A 179 16.92 4.33 -3.96
N GLU A 180 16.83 3.52 -5.02
CA GLU A 180 17.99 3.17 -5.84
C GLU A 180 18.55 4.37 -6.59
N ALA A 181 17.70 5.22 -7.17
CA ALA A 181 18.12 6.45 -7.83
C ALA A 181 18.90 7.33 -6.86
N GLY A 182 18.41 7.50 -5.63
CA GLY A 182 19.14 8.24 -4.58
C GLY A 182 20.53 7.65 -4.31
N ALA A 183 20.62 6.33 -4.16
CA ALA A 183 21.92 5.66 -3.96
C ALA A 183 22.87 5.90 -5.15
N ARG A 184 22.38 5.82 -6.40
CA ARG A 184 23.17 6.05 -7.62
C ARG A 184 23.73 7.47 -7.73
N VAL A 185 23.01 8.49 -7.27
CA VAL A 185 23.52 9.89 -7.25
C VAL A 185 24.78 10.02 -6.38
N ILE A 186 24.87 9.20 -5.33
CA ILE A 186 26.01 9.22 -4.40
C ILE A 186 27.11 8.28 -4.84
N ASP A 187 26.76 7.07 -5.23
CA ASP A 187 27.67 6.02 -5.68
C ASP A 187 27.25 5.50 -7.07
N PRO A 188 27.86 6.01 -8.16
CA PRO A 188 27.54 5.54 -9.51
C PRO A 188 27.85 4.06 -9.75
N LYS A 189 28.64 3.40 -8.88
CA LYS A 189 28.95 1.97 -8.98
C LYS A 189 27.91 1.08 -8.30
N PHE A 190 26.89 1.67 -7.68
CA PHE A 190 25.81 0.99 -6.98
C PHE A 190 25.25 -0.23 -7.73
N ASP A 191 25.00 -0.11 -9.05
CA ASP A 191 24.45 -1.20 -9.87
C ASP A 191 25.40 -2.40 -10.06
N ALA A 192 26.71 -2.19 -9.95
CA ALA A 192 27.70 -3.27 -10.04
C ALA A 192 27.76 -4.09 -8.74
N ASP A 193 27.57 -3.44 -7.60
CA ASP A 193 27.59 -4.07 -6.28
C ASP A 193 26.31 -4.88 -6.00
N GLN A 194 25.16 -4.46 -6.56
CA GLN A 194 23.90 -5.23 -6.45
C GLN A 194 23.95 -6.58 -7.19
N LYS A 195 24.69 -6.68 -8.30
CA LYS A 195 24.83 -7.94 -9.05
C LYS A 195 25.63 -9.02 -8.30
N TYR A 196 26.35 -8.65 -7.23
CA TYR A 196 27.16 -9.57 -6.43
C TYR A 196 26.39 -10.26 -5.29
N TYR A 197 25.16 -9.83 -5.00
CA TYR A 197 24.24 -10.55 -4.11
C TYR A 197 23.20 -11.29 -4.96
N PRO A 198 23.40 -12.59 -5.26
CA PRO A 198 22.39 -13.33 -5.99
C PRO A 198 21.10 -13.36 -5.19
N GLN A 199 19.98 -13.12 -5.88
CA GLN A 199 18.65 -13.35 -5.36
C GLN A 199 18.58 -14.77 -4.80
N LEU A 200 18.49 -14.88 -3.47
CA LEU A 200 18.07 -16.11 -2.81
C LEU A 200 16.56 -16.28 -3.06
N THR A 201 16.21 -16.61 -4.30
CA THR A 201 14.95 -17.29 -4.60
C THR A 201 15.07 -18.71 -4.04
N ALA A 202 14.73 -18.88 -2.77
CA ALA A 202 14.40 -20.19 -2.23
C ALA A 202 13.01 -20.57 -2.78
N VAL A 203 13.01 -21.12 -3.99
CA VAL A 203 11.99 -22.09 -4.38
C VAL A 203 12.25 -23.32 -3.50
N THR A 204 11.32 -23.62 -2.61
CA THR A 204 11.24 -24.95 -2.01
C THR A 204 9.83 -25.49 -2.20
N LEU A 205 9.82 -26.71 -2.73
CA LEU A 205 8.76 -27.56 -3.26
C LEU A 205 7.51 -27.70 -2.38
#